data_AF-A0A523SMZ0-F1
#
_entry.id   AF-A0A523SMZ0-F1
#
_cell.length_a   1.000
_cell.length_b   1.000
_cell.length_c   1.000
_cell.angle_alpha   90.00
_cell.angle_beta   90.00
_cell.angle_gamma   90.00
#
_symmetry.space_group_name_H-M   'P 1'
#
loop_
_entity.id
_entity.type
_entity.pdbx_description
1 polymer ?
#
loop_
_entity_poly.entity_id
_entity_poly.type
_entity_poly.pdbx_seq_one_letter_code
_entity_poly.pdbx_strand_id
1 'polypeptide(L)'
;MRKIKPSTVKLKNNLNINSQSTPVGCSCLKLGKNVARIILSPETRQITNITVYQKNLRFKCKRCATFCCKLCGPNLTKGDIERIKQAGYKTESFLGPVQSGRYESMIAPYGCLRNKKDGSCIFLKFNHEKRSYECAIYDVRPVLCRLYPFEVEMPSPDCTIIRIISCCRGLNNADGELVDKRFIVSHIVEAIFNQNSEKTKKRVHRTNSSL
;
A
#
# COMPACT_ATOMS: atom_id res chain seq x y z
N MET A 1 77.07 22.83 18.82
CA MET A 1 76.13 23.53 17.91
C MET A 1 74.82 22.75 17.87
N ARG A 2 73.83 23.19 18.64
CA ARG A 2 72.48 22.60 18.72
C ARG A 2 71.64 23.20 17.58
N LYS A 3 71.20 22.39 16.62
CA LYS A 3 70.20 22.81 15.62
C LYS A 3 68.83 22.30 16.05
N ILE A 4 68.06 23.22 16.64
CA ILE A 4 66.62 23.10 16.87
C ILE A 4 65.96 23.10 15.48
N LYS A 5 65.22 22.03 15.15
CA LYS A 5 64.35 22.01 13.97
C LYS A 5 62.90 22.30 14.38
N PRO A 6 62.17 23.12 13.61
CA PRO A 6 60.91 23.72 14.00
C PRO A 6 59.72 22.75 13.91
N SER A 7 58.80 22.97 14.85
CA SER A 7 57.51 22.32 15.02
C SER A 7 56.58 22.59 13.83
N THR A 8 56.25 21.57 13.06
CA THR A 8 55.19 21.62 12.04
C THR A 8 53.84 21.34 12.69
N VAL A 9 53.01 22.37 12.72
CA VAL A 9 51.60 22.39 13.11
C VAL A 9 50.82 21.33 12.33
N LYS A 10 50.19 20.39 13.04
CA LYS A 10 49.23 19.44 12.46
C LYS A 10 47.91 20.16 12.17
N LEU A 11 47.70 20.57 10.91
CA LEU A 11 46.36 20.73 10.36
C LEU A 11 45.84 19.34 9.98
N LYS A 12 45.03 18.74 10.85
CA LYS A 12 44.16 17.62 10.46
C LYS A 12 42.74 18.13 10.41
N ASN A 13 42.29 18.33 9.18
CA ASN A 13 40.96 18.76 8.80
C ASN A 13 39.90 17.85 9.40
N ASN A 14 38.99 18.45 10.16
CA ASN A 14 37.72 17.88 10.55
C ASN A 14 36.83 17.76 9.31
N LEU A 15 36.81 16.59 8.67
CA LEU A 15 35.75 16.21 7.75
C LEU A 15 34.75 15.35 8.51
N ASN A 16 33.81 16.05 9.13
CA ASN A 16 32.55 15.51 9.61
C ASN A 16 31.70 15.12 8.39
N ILE A 17 31.89 13.89 7.89
CA ILE A 17 31.00 13.31 6.87
C ILE A 17 29.86 12.64 7.63
N ASN A 18 28.92 13.47 8.09
CA ASN A 18 27.55 13.03 8.30
C ASN A 18 26.99 12.62 6.94
N SER A 19 27.20 11.36 6.55
CA SER A 19 26.46 10.75 5.44
C SER A 19 25.04 10.51 5.92
N GLN A 20 24.25 11.58 5.91
CA GLN A 20 22.79 11.48 5.89
C GLN A 20 22.44 10.67 4.64
N SER A 21 22.18 9.38 4.84
CA SER A 21 21.56 8.53 3.85
C SER A 21 20.15 9.07 3.65
N THR A 22 19.99 9.90 2.62
CA THR A 22 18.68 10.27 2.11
C THR A 22 17.93 8.97 1.78
N PRO A 23 16.69 8.79 2.25
CA PRO A 23 15.90 7.67 1.77
C PRO A 23 15.68 7.93 0.28
N VAL A 24 15.95 6.91 -0.54
CA VAL A 24 15.67 6.90 -1.97
C VAL A 24 14.15 7.02 -2.14
N GLY A 25 13.67 8.26 -2.09
CA GLY A 25 12.30 8.64 -2.34
C GLY A 25 12.01 8.38 -3.80
N CYS A 26 11.04 7.51 -4.05
CA CYS A 26 10.55 7.21 -5.38
C CYS A 26 9.90 8.47 -5.97
N SER A 27 10.67 9.26 -6.72
CA SER A 27 10.31 10.59 -7.27
C SER A 27 9.20 10.56 -8.33
N CYS A 28 8.56 9.41 -8.59
CA CYS A 28 7.58 9.23 -9.65
C CYS A 28 6.12 9.16 -9.19
N LEU A 29 5.85 9.14 -7.88
CA LEU A 29 4.48 9.18 -7.36
C LEU A 29 4.02 10.63 -7.22
N LYS A 30 3.68 11.27 -8.35
CA LYS A 30 2.90 12.50 -8.30
C LYS A 30 1.50 12.14 -7.78
N LEU A 31 1.22 12.55 -6.54
CA LEU A 31 -0.11 12.48 -5.94
C LEU A 31 -1.12 13.13 -6.90
N GLY A 32 -2.04 12.34 -7.44
CA GLY A 32 -2.94 12.79 -8.51
C GLY A 32 -4.12 13.62 -8.01
N LYS A 33 -5.15 13.78 -8.84
CA LYS A 33 -6.33 14.58 -8.51
C LYS A 33 -7.18 13.92 -7.41
N ASN A 34 -7.88 14.72 -6.62
CA ASN A 34 -8.93 14.22 -5.72
C ASN A 34 -10.01 13.53 -6.57
N VAL A 35 -10.32 12.29 -6.21
CA VAL A 35 -11.33 11.44 -6.83
C VAL A 35 -12.65 11.57 -6.09
N ALA A 36 -12.60 11.43 -4.76
CA ALA A 36 -13.78 11.52 -3.92
C ALA A 36 -13.44 11.94 -2.49
N ARG A 37 -14.47 12.43 -1.79
CA ARG A 37 -14.46 12.71 -0.35
C ARG A 37 -15.59 11.93 0.31
N ILE A 38 -15.28 11.21 1.38
CA ILE A 38 -16.22 10.44 2.18
C ILE A 38 -16.31 11.08 3.56
N ILE A 39 -17.52 11.25 4.07
CA ILE A 39 -17.80 11.76 5.41
C ILE A 39 -18.49 10.69 6.24
N LEU A 40 -18.02 10.55 7.46
CA LEU A 40 -18.55 9.62 8.45
C LEU A 40 -19.24 10.41 9.57
N SER A 41 -20.30 9.85 10.15
CA SER A 41 -20.85 10.36 11.40
C SER A 41 -19.79 10.17 12.51
N PRO A 42 -19.47 11.22 13.28
CA PRO A 42 -18.51 11.10 14.39
C PRO A 42 -18.90 10.03 15.41
N GLU A 43 -20.20 9.86 15.64
CA GLU A 43 -20.78 8.98 16.66
C GLU A 43 -20.86 7.53 16.18
N THR A 44 -21.45 7.31 15.01
CA THR A 44 -21.78 5.97 14.51
C THR A 44 -20.71 5.38 13.59
N ARG A 45 -19.80 6.23 13.10
CA ARG A 45 -18.83 5.92 12.02
C ARG A 45 -19.49 5.43 10.73
N GLN A 46 -20.79 5.62 10.57
CA GLN A 46 -21.50 5.33 9.33
C GLN A 46 -21.25 6.42 8.30
N ILE A 47 -21.26 6.06 7.01
CA ILE A 47 -21.09 7.01 5.92
C ILE A 47 -22.32 7.90 5.83
N THR A 48 -22.13 9.21 6.01
CA THR A 48 -23.18 10.22 5.85
C THR A 48 -23.17 10.82 4.45
N ASN A 49 -22.00 10.97 3.83
CA ASN A 49 -21.89 11.53 2.48
C ASN A 49 -20.70 10.97 1.69
N ILE A 50 -20.87 10.89 0.36
CA ILE A 50 -19.78 10.61 -0.60
C ILE A 50 -19.91 11.62 -1.74
N THR A 51 -18.92 12.50 -1.87
CA THR A 51 -18.80 13.44 -2.98
C THR A 51 -17.77 12.93 -3.98
N VAL A 52 -18.17 12.70 -5.23
CA VAL A 52 -17.28 12.27 -6.33
C VAL A 52 -16.94 13.46 -7.21
N TYR A 53 -15.66 13.73 -7.41
CA TYR A 53 -15.17 14.89 -8.16
C TYR A 53 -14.88 14.58 -9.64
N GLN A 54 -14.44 13.35 -9.95
CA GLN A 54 -14.03 12.96 -11.31
C GLN A 54 -15.14 12.18 -12.03
N LYS A 55 -16.07 12.89 -12.67
CA LYS A 55 -17.31 12.30 -13.23
C LYS A 55 -17.10 11.23 -14.32
N ASN A 56 -15.98 11.26 -15.05
CA ASN A 56 -15.70 10.35 -16.18
C ASN A 56 -14.50 9.42 -15.93
N LEU A 57 -14.01 9.37 -14.69
CA LEU A 57 -12.88 8.50 -14.36
C LEU A 57 -13.31 7.05 -14.48
N ARG A 58 -12.54 6.25 -15.24
CA ARG A 58 -12.75 4.80 -15.34
C ARG A 58 -11.54 4.03 -14.83
N PHE A 59 -11.78 2.85 -14.26
CA PHE A 59 -10.70 1.99 -13.80
C PHE A 59 -10.96 0.52 -14.08
N LYS A 60 -9.91 -0.16 -14.56
CA LYS A 60 -9.80 -1.63 -14.52
C LYS A 60 -8.34 -2.02 -14.46
N CYS A 61 -7.98 -2.88 -13.50
CA CYS A 61 -6.63 -3.41 -13.40
C CYS A 61 -6.29 -4.23 -14.65
N LYS A 62 -5.29 -3.79 -15.42
CA LYS A 62 -4.80 -4.50 -16.62
C LYS A 62 -3.86 -5.66 -16.32
N ARG A 63 -3.60 -5.96 -15.04
CA ARG A 63 -2.59 -6.95 -14.61
C ARG A 63 -1.21 -6.73 -15.28
N CYS A 64 -0.86 -5.46 -15.53
CA CYS A 64 0.31 -5.10 -16.34
C CYS A 64 1.65 -5.20 -15.59
N ALA A 65 1.61 -5.36 -14.26
CA ALA A 65 2.79 -5.38 -13.38
C ALA A 65 3.80 -4.24 -13.62
N THR A 66 3.36 -3.09 -14.15
CA THR A 66 4.27 -1.99 -14.52
C THR A 66 4.78 -1.24 -13.30
N PHE A 67 3.87 -0.88 -12.37
CA PHE A 67 4.21 -0.06 -11.19
C PHE A 67 3.92 -0.81 -9.89
N CYS A 68 2.66 -1.18 -9.64
CA CYS A 68 2.22 -1.78 -8.38
C CYS A 68 2.93 -3.09 -7.98
N CYS A 69 3.50 -3.83 -8.94
CA CYS A 69 4.21 -5.09 -8.67
C CYS A 69 5.74 -4.98 -8.79
N LYS A 70 6.29 -3.79 -9.11
CA LYS A 70 7.73 -3.61 -9.39
C LYS A 70 8.39 -2.43 -8.65
N LEU A 71 7.62 -1.57 -7.98
CA LEU A 71 8.19 -0.41 -7.27
C LEU A 71 8.69 -0.74 -5.86
N CYS A 72 7.84 -1.33 -5.01
CA CYS A 72 8.13 -1.87 -3.67
C CYS A 72 6.95 -2.77 -3.26
N GLY A 73 7.17 -3.72 -2.36
CA GLY A 73 6.06 -4.46 -1.76
C GLY A 73 5.20 -3.59 -0.83
N PRO A 74 3.87 -3.73 -0.84
CA PRO A 74 2.99 -2.98 0.05
C PRO A 74 3.24 -3.32 1.53
N ASN A 75 2.98 -2.36 2.41
CA ASN A 75 2.79 -2.63 3.83
C ASN A 75 1.59 -3.56 4.04
N LEU A 76 1.74 -4.49 4.99
CA LEU A 76 0.74 -5.52 5.29
C LEU A 76 0.07 -5.24 6.62
N THR A 77 -1.25 -5.39 6.63
CA THR A 77 -2.04 -5.43 7.86
C THR A 77 -1.98 -6.83 8.48
N LYS A 78 -2.38 -6.96 9.75
CA LYS A 78 -2.58 -8.28 10.35
C LYS A 78 -3.58 -9.14 9.56
N GLY A 79 -4.66 -8.53 9.06
CA GLY A 79 -5.66 -9.19 8.24
C GLY A 79 -5.11 -9.66 6.89
N ASP A 80 -4.17 -8.92 6.28
CA ASP A 80 -3.47 -9.37 5.07
C ASP A 80 -2.63 -10.61 5.34
N ILE A 81 -1.85 -10.61 6.44
CA ILE A 81 -0.99 -11.72 6.83
C ILE A 81 -1.84 -12.99 7.05
N GLU A 82 -2.93 -12.89 7.81
CA GLU A 82 -3.79 -14.05 8.07
C GLU A 82 -4.49 -14.56 6.81
N ARG A 83 -4.99 -13.68 5.92
CA ARG A 83 -5.59 -14.10 4.64
C ARG A 83 -4.59 -14.86 3.76
N ILE A 84 -3.35 -14.37 3.67
CA ILE A 84 -2.31 -15.02 2.86
C ILE A 84 -1.90 -16.37 3.48
N LYS A 85 -1.82 -16.46 4.81
CA LYS A 85 -1.57 -17.73 5.51
C LYS A 85 -2.68 -18.76 5.28
N GLN A 86 -3.94 -18.34 5.36
CA GLN A 86 -5.10 -19.21 5.11
C GLN A 86 -5.12 -19.74 3.67
N ALA A 87 -4.52 -19.01 2.72
CA ALA A 87 -4.32 -19.47 1.35
C ALA A 87 -3.14 -20.46 1.19
N GLY A 88 -2.50 -20.89 2.28
CA GLY A 88 -1.46 -21.93 2.29
C GLY A 88 -0.02 -21.42 2.25
N TYR A 89 0.21 -20.10 2.33
CA TYR A 89 1.57 -19.54 2.31
C TYR A 89 2.16 -19.40 3.72
N LYS A 90 3.41 -19.83 3.88
CA LYS A 90 4.16 -19.64 5.13
C LYS A 90 4.55 -18.17 5.29
N THR A 91 4.39 -17.60 6.48
CA THR A 91 4.66 -16.18 6.77
C THR A 91 6.05 -15.75 6.29
N GLU A 92 7.07 -16.56 6.55
CA GLU A 92 8.47 -16.30 6.25
C GLU A 92 8.73 -16.21 4.74
N SER A 93 7.86 -16.83 3.93
CA SER A 93 7.98 -16.81 2.46
C SER A 93 7.62 -15.45 1.86
N PHE A 94 6.80 -14.62 2.56
CA PHE A 94 6.26 -13.40 1.98
C PHE A 94 6.38 -12.15 2.87
N LEU A 95 6.55 -12.28 4.18
CA LEU A 95 6.63 -11.15 5.11
C LEU A 95 8.08 -10.69 5.26
N GLY A 96 8.31 -9.39 5.06
CA GLY A 96 9.57 -8.69 5.28
C GLY A 96 9.43 -7.58 6.33
N PRO A 97 10.55 -6.94 6.69
CA PRO A 97 10.54 -5.84 7.65
C PRO A 97 9.72 -4.65 7.13
N VAL A 98 9.18 -3.83 8.04
CA VAL A 98 8.46 -2.61 7.67
C VAL A 98 9.37 -1.69 6.83
N GLN A 99 8.86 -1.19 5.70
CA GLN A 99 9.54 -0.15 4.93
C GLN A 99 9.10 1.23 5.43
N SER A 100 10.02 1.94 6.10
CA SER A 100 9.86 3.33 6.49
C SER A 100 9.87 4.24 5.24
N GLY A 101 9.03 5.29 5.22
CA GLY A 101 9.12 6.36 4.20
C GLY A 101 8.07 6.35 3.09
N ARG A 102 7.06 5.47 3.13
CA ARG A 102 5.87 5.60 2.26
C ARG A 102 4.62 5.86 3.07
N TYR A 103 4.29 7.14 3.20
CA TYR A 103 3.09 7.69 3.84
C TYR A 103 2.87 7.21 5.27
N GLU A 104 2.28 8.07 6.09
CA GLU A 104 1.64 7.62 7.32
C GLU A 104 0.47 6.73 6.89
N SER A 105 0.77 5.45 6.69
CA SER A 105 -0.20 4.45 6.25
C SER A 105 -1.34 4.45 7.24
N MET A 106 -2.58 4.51 6.74
CA MET A 106 -3.81 4.39 7.54
C MET A 106 -3.80 3.17 8.49
N ILE A 107 -2.92 2.21 8.22
CA ILE A 107 -2.82 0.93 8.90
C ILE A 107 -1.41 0.79 9.44
N ALA A 108 -1.30 0.59 10.75
CA ALA A 108 -0.04 0.26 11.42
C ALA A 108 0.56 -0.99 10.75
N PRO A 109 1.71 -0.86 10.09
CA PRO A 109 2.28 -1.96 9.31
C PRO A 109 2.85 -3.01 10.26
N TYR A 110 2.48 -4.28 10.04
CA TYR A 110 3.11 -5.42 10.72
C TYR A 110 4.36 -5.92 9.99
N GLY A 111 4.56 -5.46 8.76
CA GLY A 111 5.68 -5.76 7.88
C GLY A 111 5.35 -5.30 6.46
N CYS A 112 6.24 -5.57 5.51
CA CYS A 112 5.96 -5.36 4.10
C CYS A 112 5.98 -6.68 3.33
N LEU A 113 5.32 -6.69 2.18
CA LEU A 113 5.42 -7.80 1.26
C LEU A 113 6.84 -7.87 0.68
N ARG A 114 7.46 -9.05 0.69
CA ARG A 114 8.80 -9.23 0.13
C ARG A 114 8.85 -8.99 -1.38
N ASN A 115 10.03 -8.60 -1.84
CA ASN A 115 10.40 -8.53 -3.24
C ASN A 115 11.39 -9.66 -3.58
N LYS A 116 11.41 -10.06 -4.85
CA LYS A 116 12.47 -10.88 -5.43
C LYS A 116 13.74 -10.04 -5.59
N LYS A 117 14.84 -10.70 -5.98
CA LYS A 117 16.13 -10.05 -6.24
C LYS A 117 16.05 -8.97 -7.34
N ASP A 118 15.16 -9.13 -8.30
CA ASP A 118 14.94 -8.16 -9.39
C ASP A 118 14.04 -6.97 -9.00
N GLY A 119 13.65 -6.87 -7.71
CA GLY A 119 12.75 -5.84 -7.19
C GLY A 119 11.27 -6.10 -7.45
N SER A 120 10.89 -7.13 -8.22
CA SER A 120 9.49 -7.48 -8.41
C SER A 120 8.86 -8.11 -7.16
N CYS A 121 7.53 -8.03 -7.03
CA CYS A 121 6.80 -8.66 -5.93
C CYS A 121 7.08 -10.18 -5.89
N ILE A 122 7.23 -10.74 -4.68
CA ILE A 122 7.47 -12.18 -4.48
C ILE A 122 6.42 -13.07 -5.15
N PHE A 123 5.17 -12.60 -5.25
CA PHE A 123 4.05 -13.34 -5.86
C PHE A 123 3.83 -13.05 -7.36
N LEU A 124 4.65 -12.20 -7.99
CA LEU A 124 4.56 -11.94 -9.42
C LEU A 124 5.09 -13.13 -10.21
N LYS A 125 4.32 -13.62 -11.19
CA LYS A 125 4.75 -14.63 -12.16
C LYS A 125 4.62 -14.07 -13.57
N PHE A 126 5.44 -14.55 -14.49
CA PHE A 126 5.27 -14.29 -15.91
C PHE A 126 4.85 -15.59 -16.60
N ASN A 127 3.74 -15.55 -17.30
CA ASN A 127 3.24 -16.65 -18.11
C ASN A 127 3.82 -16.48 -19.53
N HIS A 128 4.75 -17.35 -19.91
CA HIS A 128 5.45 -17.27 -21.19
C HIS A 128 4.54 -17.56 -22.39
N GLU A 129 3.60 -18.49 -22.26
CA GLU A 129 2.66 -18.87 -23.33
C GLU A 129 1.71 -17.72 -23.64
N LYS A 130 1.11 -17.13 -22.60
CA LYS A 130 0.17 -16.00 -22.74
C LYS A 130 0.87 -14.65 -22.88
N ARG A 131 2.20 -14.63 -22.72
CA ARG A 131 3.05 -13.43 -22.66
C ARG A 131 2.49 -12.37 -21.69
N SER A 132 2.02 -12.82 -20.53
CA SER A 132 1.29 -11.98 -19.56
C SER A 132 1.80 -12.15 -18.14
N TYR A 133 1.60 -11.13 -17.30
CA TYR A 133 1.88 -11.23 -15.87
C TYR A 133 0.70 -11.80 -15.07
N GLU A 134 1.01 -12.59 -14.05
CA GLU A 134 0.05 -13.21 -13.15
C GLU A 134 0.46 -12.96 -11.69
N CYS A 135 -0.51 -12.84 -10.79
CA CYS A 135 -0.26 -12.75 -9.35
C CYS A 135 -0.72 -14.05 -8.71
N ALA A 136 0.20 -14.76 -8.06
CA ALA A 136 -0.10 -16.04 -7.43
C ALA A 136 -1.14 -15.96 -6.30
N ILE A 137 -1.35 -14.76 -5.75
CA ILE A 137 -2.30 -14.50 -4.65
C ILE A 137 -3.40 -13.50 -5.07
N TYR A 138 -3.80 -13.47 -6.35
CA TYR A 138 -4.66 -12.41 -6.87
C TYR A 138 -5.96 -12.21 -6.07
N ASP A 139 -6.58 -13.30 -5.61
CA ASP A 139 -7.86 -13.25 -4.90
C ASP A 139 -7.72 -12.87 -3.42
N VAL A 140 -6.56 -13.18 -2.82
CA VAL A 140 -6.24 -12.85 -1.42
C VAL A 140 -5.22 -11.70 -1.29
N ARG A 141 -5.14 -10.84 -2.32
CA ARG A 141 -4.20 -9.71 -2.39
C ARG A 141 -4.26 -8.84 -1.12
N PRO A 142 -3.14 -8.21 -0.71
CA PRO A 142 -3.16 -7.23 0.37
C PRO A 142 -4.14 -6.06 0.12
N VAL A 143 -4.60 -5.38 1.18
CA VAL A 143 -5.48 -4.20 1.08
C VAL A 143 -4.93 -3.18 0.10
N LEU A 144 -3.67 -2.79 0.25
CA LEU A 144 -3.04 -1.79 -0.62
C LEU A 144 -2.96 -2.25 -2.09
N CYS A 145 -2.81 -3.55 -2.35
CA CYS A 145 -2.86 -4.10 -3.71
C CYS A 145 -4.27 -4.09 -4.31
N ARG A 146 -5.32 -4.18 -3.49
CA ARG A 146 -6.72 -4.05 -3.94
C ARG A 146 -7.10 -2.58 -4.19
N LEU A 147 -6.58 -1.68 -3.35
CA LEU A 147 -6.82 -0.24 -3.46
C LEU A 147 -6.08 0.40 -4.64
N TYR A 148 -4.92 -0.12 -5.05
CA TYR A 148 -4.16 0.48 -6.16
C TYR A 148 -5.03 0.63 -7.44
N PRO A 149 -5.08 1.81 -8.08
CA PRO A 149 -4.21 2.98 -7.91
C PRO A 149 -4.77 4.08 -7.02
N PHE A 150 -5.78 3.80 -6.21
CA PHE A 150 -6.37 4.74 -5.28
C PHE A 150 -5.53 4.84 -4.00
N GLU A 151 -5.21 6.06 -3.62
CA GLU A 151 -4.61 6.41 -2.35
C GLU A 151 -5.68 6.98 -1.43
N VAL A 152 -5.56 6.70 -0.15
CA VAL A 152 -6.57 7.07 0.84
C VAL A 152 -5.88 7.88 1.93
N GLU A 153 -6.37 9.09 2.14
CA GLU A 153 -5.92 10.01 3.18
C GLU A 153 -7.05 10.24 4.17
N MET A 154 -6.72 10.27 5.46
CA MET A 154 -7.68 10.55 6.54
C MET A 154 -7.25 11.83 7.26
N PRO A 155 -7.56 13.02 6.70
CA PRO A 155 -7.20 14.29 7.33
C PRO A 155 -7.83 14.48 8.72
N SER A 156 -8.95 13.80 8.99
CA SER A 156 -9.59 13.74 10.31
C SER A 156 -10.29 12.39 10.47
N PRO A 157 -10.68 11.99 11.70
CA PRO A 157 -11.33 10.69 11.95
C PRO A 157 -12.64 10.47 11.16
N ASP A 158 -13.30 11.56 10.79
CA ASP A 158 -14.62 11.65 10.16
C ASP A 158 -14.56 12.04 8.67
N CYS A 159 -13.37 12.26 8.13
CA CYS A 159 -13.16 12.66 6.74
C CYS A 159 -12.12 11.76 6.06
N THR A 160 -12.49 11.19 4.91
CA THR A 160 -11.58 10.41 4.07
C THR A 160 -11.53 11.01 2.68
N ILE A 161 -10.31 11.22 2.15
CA ILE A 161 -10.05 11.70 0.80
C ILE A 161 -9.45 10.57 -0.03
N ILE A 162 -10.01 10.34 -1.21
CA ILE A 162 -9.50 9.38 -2.18
C ILE A 162 -8.76 10.15 -3.25
N ARG A 163 -7.48 9.83 -3.44
CA ARG A 163 -6.58 10.35 -4.49
C ARG A 163 -6.21 9.22 -5.44
N ILE A 164 -5.54 9.58 -6.53
CA ILE A 164 -5.16 8.61 -7.56
C ILE A 164 -3.70 8.69 -7.94
N ILE A 165 -3.08 7.53 -8.16
CA ILE A 165 -1.75 7.43 -8.75
C ILE A 165 -1.92 7.51 -10.28
N SER A 166 -1.68 8.69 -10.82
CA SER A 166 -1.99 9.05 -12.22
C SER A 166 -1.26 8.21 -13.28
N CYS A 167 -0.14 7.56 -12.94
CA CYS A 167 0.65 6.75 -13.88
C CYS A 167 0.10 5.33 -14.11
N CYS A 168 -1.00 4.94 -13.45
CA CYS A 168 -1.54 3.60 -13.61
C CYS A 168 -2.16 3.39 -15.01
N ARG A 169 -1.68 2.36 -15.73
CA ARG A 169 -2.21 1.95 -17.05
C ARG A 169 -3.67 1.47 -17.03
N GLY A 170 -4.24 1.24 -15.84
CA GLY A 170 -5.64 0.84 -15.68
C GLY A 170 -6.64 2.00 -15.74
N LEU A 171 -6.17 3.25 -15.76
CA LEU A 171 -7.01 4.44 -15.73
C LEU A 171 -7.55 4.79 -17.12
N ASN A 172 -8.79 5.26 -17.17
CA ASN A 172 -9.47 5.83 -18.34
C ASN A 172 -9.46 4.92 -19.59
N ASN A 173 -9.54 3.60 -19.38
CA ASN A 173 -9.72 2.66 -20.47
C ASN A 173 -11.22 2.44 -20.75
N ALA A 174 -11.57 2.17 -22.01
CA ALA A 174 -12.95 1.94 -22.44
C ALA A 174 -13.63 0.75 -21.74
N ASP A 175 -12.85 -0.30 -21.44
CA ASP A 175 -13.30 -1.49 -20.70
C ASP A 175 -13.25 -1.31 -19.17
N GLY A 176 -12.99 -0.10 -18.69
CA GLY A 176 -12.96 0.26 -17.27
C GLY A 176 -14.34 0.55 -16.70
N GLU A 177 -14.56 0.13 -15.46
CA GLU A 177 -15.76 0.50 -14.69
C GLU A 177 -15.71 1.99 -14.35
N LEU A 178 -16.86 2.64 -14.33
CA LEU A 178 -16.97 4.04 -13.92
C LEU A 178 -16.66 4.16 -12.43
N VAL A 179 -15.75 5.07 -12.06
CA VAL A 179 -15.41 5.35 -10.66
C VAL A 179 -16.45 6.30 -10.09
N ASP A 180 -17.64 5.78 -9.86
CA ASP A 180 -18.77 6.48 -9.26
C ASP A 180 -18.93 6.12 -7.76
N LYS A 181 -20.03 6.57 -7.16
CA LYS A 181 -20.33 6.29 -5.75
C LYS A 181 -20.42 4.78 -5.46
N ARG A 182 -20.99 3.99 -6.38
CA ARG A 182 -21.12 2.53 -6.22
C ARG A 182 -19.74 1.88 -6.24
N PHE A 183 -18.90 2.23 -7.22
CA PHE A 183 -17.52 1.75 -7.29
C PHE A 183 -16.75 2.04 -6.00
N ILE A 184 -16.86 3.27 -5.48
CA ILE A 184 -16.17 3.68 -4.25
C ILE A 184 -16.63 2.83 -3.06
N VAL A 185 -17.93 2.60 -2.91
CA VAL A 185 -18.46 1.77 -1.83
C VAL A 185 -17.93 0.33 -1.95
N SER A 186 -18.15 -0.30 -3.11
CA SER A 186 -17.84 -1.72 -3.31
C SER A 186 -16.34 -2.05 -3.32
N HIS A 187 -15.48 -1.14 -3.79
CA HIS A 187 -14.06 -1.45 -3.97
C HIS A 187 -13.12 -0.75 -2.98
N ILE A 188 -13.50 0.44 -2.51
CA ILE A 188 -12.61 1.27 -1.69
C ILE A 188 -13.05 1.21 -0.22
N VAL A 189 -14.30 1.58 0.07
CA VAL A 189 -14.86 1.56 1.43
C VAL A 189 -14.77 0.16 2.02
N GLU A 190 -15.27 -0.86 1.31
CA GLU A 190 -15.19 -2.24 1.80
C GLU A 190 -13.76 -2.68 2.10
N ALA A 191 -12.79 -2.30 1.26
CA ALA A 191 -11.39 -2.66 1.49
C ALA A 191 -10.80 -1.98 2.75
N ILE A 192 -11.20 -0.74 3.03
CA ILE A 192 -10.74 0.05 4.18
C ILE A 192 -11.41 -0.44 5.48
N PHE A 193 -12.75 -0.52 5.49
CA PHE A 193 -13.51 -0.70 6.73
C PHE A 193 -13.78 -2.17 7.11
N ASN A 194 -13.70 -3.14 6.18
CA ASN A 194 -13.93 -4.55 6.51
C ASN A 194 -12.75 -5.24 7.21
N GLN A 195 -11.68 -4.53 7.57
CA GLN A 195 -10.57 -5.09 8.35
C GLN A 195 -10.96 -5.50 9.80
N ASN A 196 -12.20 -5.23 10.24
CA ASN A 196 -12.69 -5.56 11.58
C ASN A 196 -13.80 -6.63 11.65
N SER A 197 -14.21 -7.23 10.52
CA SER A 197 -15.39 -8.11 10.48
C SER A 197 -15.19 -9.56 10.98
N GLU A 198 -13.96 -10.00 11.29
CA GLU A 198 -13.73 -11.36 11.80
C GLU A 198 -13.97 -11.54 13.31
N LYS A 199 -14.18 -10.46 14.07
CA LYS A 199 -14.47 -10.58 15.51
C LYS A 199 -15.90 -11.08 15.81
N THR A 200 -16.82 -10.95 14.85
CA THR A 200 -18.25 -11.22 15.12
C THR A 200 -18.71 -12.64 14.75
N LYS A 201 -17.99 -13.35 13.86
CA LYS A 201 -18.36 -14.74 13.49
C LYS A 201 -17.97 -15.80 14.53
N LYS A 202 -17.04 -15.50 15.44
CA LYS A 202 -16.63 -16.43 16.51
C LYS A 202 -17.54 -16.42 17.75
N ARG A 203 -18.49 -15.47 17.88
CA ARG A 203 -19.44 -15.44 19.01
C ARG A 203 -20.74 -16.20 18.75
N VAL A 204 -21.16 -16.36 17.49
CA VAL A 204 -22.42 -17.04 17.14
C VAL A 204 -22.29 -18.57 17.13
N HIS A 205 -21.08 -19.11 16.95
CA HIS A 205 -20.84 -20.56 16.92
C HIS A 205 -20.50 -21.21 18.27
N ARG A 206 -20.54 -20.47 19.39
CA ARG A 206 -20.29 -21.02 20.74
C ARG A 206 -21.53 -21.11 21.63
N THR A 207 -22.70 -20.69 21.16
CA THR A 207 -23.93 -20.69 21.97
C THR A 207 -24.96 -21.78 21.61
N ASN A 208 -24.71 -22.64 20.62
CA ASN A 208 -25.64 -23.72 20.25
C ASN A 208 -25.04 -25.12 20.45
N SER A 209 -24.57 -25.43 21.66
CA SER A 209 -24.29 -26.81 22.10
C SER A 209 -24.44 -26.90 23.62
N SER A 210 -25.66 -26.74 24.11
CA SER A 210 -26.08 -27.15 25.44
C SER A 210 -27.60 -27.34 25.42
N LEU A 211 -28.01 -28.55 25.06
CA LEU A 211 -29.24 -29.24 25.49
C LEU A 211 -29.01 -30.74 25.23
#